data_AF-A0A8J6LF68-F1
#
_entry.id   AF-A0A8J6LF68-F1
#
_cell.length_a   1.000
_cell.length_b   1.000
_cell.length_c   1.000
_cell.angle_alpha   90.00
_cell.angle_beta   90.00
_cell.angle_gamma   90.00
#
_symmetry.space_group_name_H-M   'P 1'
#
loop_
_entity.id
_entity.type
_entity.pdbx_description
1 polymer ?
#
loop_
_entity_poly.entity_id
_entity_poly.type
_entity_poly.pdbx_seq_one_letter_code
_entity_poly.pdbx_strand_id
1 'polypeptide(L)'
;MARHFPQGALPKFDMLLLGMGPDGHTCSLFPGHKLLEEKDKWVAAITDSPKPPPSRITLTFPVINNALYCVFAACGKEKADMVKRILVDEEDLPATRVRASGSTVWILDREAGQAKL
;
A
#
# COMPACT_ATOMS: atom_id res chain seq x y z
N MET A 1 9.60 -0.65 18.12
CA MET A 1 9.61 -1.88 17.31
C MET A 1 10.30 -3.04 18.02
N ALA A 2 11.62 -3.00 18.29
CA ALA A 2 12.35 -4.13 18.89
C ALA A 2 11.87 -4.58 20.30
N ARG A 3 11.11 -3.75 21.02
CA ARG A 3 10.48 -4.14 22.30
C ARG A 3 9.23 -5.02 22.11
N HIS A 4 8.58 -4.94 20.95
CA HIS A 4 7.32 -5.63 20.65
C HIS A 4 7.45 -6.69 19.56
N PHE A 5 8.47 -6.57 18.71
CA PHE A 5 8.79 -7.54 17.67
C PHE A 5 10.14 -8.19 17.98
N PRO A 6 10.24 -9.53 17.90
CA PRO A 6 11.49 -10.23 18.16
C PRO A 6 12.60 -9.73 17.24
N GLN A 7 13.81 -9.61 17.77
CA GLN A 7 14.97 -9.22 16.97
C GLN A 7 15.23 -10.26 15.88
N GLY A 8 15.46 -9.79 14.64
CA GLY A 8 15.77 -10.65 13.50
C GLY A 8 14.57 -11.20 12.72
N ALA A 9 13.33 -10.90 13.12
CA ALA A 9 12.13 -11.28 12.38
C ALA A 9 11.39 -10.04 11.86
N LEU A 10 10.81 -10.13 10.65
CA LEU A 10 9.93 -9.08 10.13
C LEU A 10 8.76 -8.85 11.10
N PRO A 11 8.42 -7.60 11.42
CA PRO A 11 7.28 -7.29 12.27
C PRO A 11 6.00 -7.77 11.59
N LYS A 12 5.15 -8.49 12.33
CA LYS A 12 3.85 -8.95 11.85
C LYS A 12 2.77 -8.13 12.53
N PHE A 13 2.15 -7.24 11.77
CA PHE A 13 0.98 -6.49 12.23
C PHE A 13 -0.28 -7.33 12.07
N ASP A 14 -1.22 -7.24 13.01
CA ASP A 14 -2.54 -7.85 12.82
C ASP A 14 -3.28 -7.16 11.66
N MET A 15 -3.22 -5.84 11.59
CA MET A 15 -3.87 -5.07 10.53
C MET A 15 -3.09 -3.79 10.20
N LEU A 16 -2.97 -3.49 8.91
CA LEU A 16 -2.57 -2.19 8.39
C LEU A 16 -3.74 -1.54 7.65
N LEU A 17 -4.12 -0.32 8.09
CA LEU A 17 -5.05 0.52 7.33
C LEU A 17 -4.26 1.33 6.30
N LEU A 18 -4.66 1.21 5.03
CA LEU A 18 -3.96 1.78 3.89
C LEU A 18 -4.88 2.69 3.08
N GLY A 19 -4.27 3.69 2.46
CA GLY A 19 -4.90 4.53 1.44
C GLY A 19 -4.34 4.23 0.05
N MET A 20 -5.04 4.72 -0.96
CA MET A 20 -4.64 4.62 -2.36
C MET A 20 -4.73 6.01 -3.03
N GLY A 21 -3.61 6.46 -3.60
CA GLY A 21 -3.53 7.67 -4.38
C GLY A 21 -4.12 7.54 -5.79
N PRO A 22 -4.38 8.66 -6.49
CA PRO A 22 -4.92 8.67 -7.86
C PRO A 22 -3.98 8.11 -8.94
N ASP A 23 -2.75 7.77 -8.57
CA ASP A 23 -1.68 7.14 -9.33
C ASP A 23 -1.42 5.70 -8.86
N GLY A 24 -2.26 5.15 -7.98
CA GLY A 24 -2.12 3.79 -7.46
C GLY A 24 -1.05 3.61 -6.38
N HIS A 25 -0.43 4.71 -5.93
CA HIS A 25 0.51 4.65 -4.80
C HIS A 25 -0.21 4.28 -3.50
N THR A 26 0.50 3.60 -2.61
CA THR A 26 0.10 3.41 -1.22
C THR A 26 1.28 3.71 -0.31
N CYS A 27 1.04 4.04 0.96
CA CYS A 27 2.04 4.62 1.85
C CYS A 27 2.81 5.76 1.13
N SER A 28 4.14 5.69 1.04
CA SER A 28 4.93 6.55 0.14
C SER A 28 5.68 5.74 -0.92
N LEU A 29 5.05 4.67 -1.41
CA LEU A 29 5.55 3.80 -2.46
C LEU A 29 4.89 4.22 -3.78
N PHE A 30 5.61 4.97 -4.61
CA PHE A 30 5.10 5.57 -5.85
C PHE A 30 5.46 4.73 -7.08
N PRO A 31 4.61 4.74 -8.14
CA PRO A 31 4.93 4.06 -9.39
C PRO A 31 6.29 4.47 -9.96
N GLY A 32 7.07 3.49 -10.43
CA GLY A 32 8.39 3.72 -11.03
C GLY A 32 9.49 4.16 -10.05
N HIS A 33 9.20 4.32 -8.76
CA HIS A 33 10.19 4.74 -7.78
C HIS A 33 11.05 3.56 -7.30
N LYS A 34 12.36 3.80 -7.08
CA LYS A 34 13.33 2.76 -6.64
C LYS A 34 12.95 2.02 -5.36
N LEU A 35 12.13 2.63 -4.49
CA LEU A 35 11.68 1.99 -3.25
C LEU A 35 10.72 0.82 -3.48
N LEU A 36 10.16 0.68 -4.68
CA LEU A 36 9.38 -0.51 -5.02
C LEU A 36 10.23 -1.79 -5.04
N GLU A 37 11.56 -1.65 -5.18
CA GLU A 37 12.53 -2.75 -5.23
C GLU A 37 13.22 -3.02 -3.87
N GLU A 38 12.86 -2.30 -2.80
CA GLU A 38 13.43 -2.51 -1.46
C GLU A 38 12.90 -3.82 -0.84
N LYS A 39 13.82 -4.72 -0.49
CA LYS A 39 13.52 -6.09 -0.03
C LYS A 39 13.94 -6.37 1.40
N ASP A 40 14.78 -5.52 1.99
CA ASP A 40 15.46 -5.84 3.26
C ASP A 40 15.02 -4.93 4.40
N LYS A 41 14.86 -3.64 4.13
CA LYS A 41 14.52 -2.66 5.17
C LYS A 41 13.07 -2.77 5.56
N TRP A 42 12.79 -2.52 6.84
CA TRP A 42 11.41 -2.44 7.34
C TRP A 42 10.74 -1.10 7.01
N VAL A 43 11.55 -0.05 7.05
CA VAL A 43 11.16 1.34 6.91
C VAL A 43 12.19 2.00 6.01
N ALA A 44 11.74 2.84 5.09
CA ALA A 44 12.60 3.64 4.24
C ALA A 44 12.25 5.12 4.33
N ALA A 45 13.27 5.96 4.16
CA ALA A 45 13.07 7.38 3.87
C ALA A 45 12.96 7.56 2.35
N ILE A 46 12.07 8.46 1.94
CA ILE A 46 11.98 9.00 0.59
C ILE A 46 12.17 10.51 0.70
N THR A 47 12.98 11.11 -0.17
CA THR A 47 13.26 12.57 -0.17
C THR A 47 12.89 13.23 -1.50
N ASP A 48 12.42 12.42 -2.44
CA ASP A 48 12.14 12.71 -3.84
C ASP A 48 10.73 12.23 -4.21
N SER A 49 9.78 12.26 -3.26
CA SER A 49 8.38 11.95 -3.55
C SER A 49 7.85 12.85 -4.66
N PRO A 50 7.21 12.29 -5.71
CA PRO A 50 6.63 13.08 -6.81
C PRO A 50 5.44 13.92 -6.35
N LYS A 51 4.96 13.74 -5.11
CA LYS A 51 3.89 14.52 -4.49
C LYS A 51 4.36 15.23 -3.22
N PRO A 52 4.02 16.51 -2.99
CA PRO A 52 4.43 17.24 -1.80
C PRO A 52 3.80 16.66 -0.51
N PRO A 53 4.50 16.72 0.64
CA PRO A 53 5.92 17.07 0.77
C PRO A 53 6.84 15.98 0.17
N PRO A 54 8.03 16.36 -0.33
CA PRO A 54 8.96 15.43 -0.99
C PRO A 54 9.58 14.43 0.00
N SER A 55 9.76 14.84 1.26
CA SER A 55 10.35 14.02 2.31
C SER A 55 9.30 13.27 3.13
N ARG A 56 9.40 11.94 3.19
CA ARG A 56 8.49 11.07 3.93
C ARG A 56 9.23 9.87 4.51
N ILE A 57 8.59 9.20 5.47
CA ILE A 57 8.99 7.90 5.99
C ILE A 57 7.88 6.90 5.60
N THR A 58 8.26 5.73 5.10
CA THR A 58 7.31 4.71 4.63
C THR A 58 7.68 3.33 5.12
N LEU A 59 6.66 2.52 5.40
CA LEU A 59 6.82 1.07 5.43
C LEU A 59 7.12 0.59 4.00
N THR A 60 7.91 -0.48 3.91
CA THR A 60 8.29 -1.15 2.67
C THR A 60 7.43 -2.41 2.47
N PHE A 61 7.44 -2.97 1.26
CA PHE A 61 6.67 -4.18 0.97
C PHE A 61 6.99 -5.38 1.87
N PRO A 62 8.25 -5.65 2.28
CA PRO A 62 8.55 -6.72 3.25
C PRO A 62 7.69 -6.65 4.52
N VAL A 63 7.47 -5.44 5.06
CA VAL A 63 6.66 -5.29 6.27
C VAL A 63 5.18 -5.24 5.96
N ILE A 64 4.78 -4.53 4.90
CA ILE A 64 3.37 -4.42 4.50
C ILE A 64 2.80 -5.80 4.21
N ASN A 65 3.49 -6.61 3.41
CA ASN A 65 3.03 -7.94 3.01
C ASN A 65 3.18 -8.98 4.13
N ASN A 66 3.94 -8.71 5.19
CA ASN A 66 4.01 -9.57 6.37
C ASN A 66 2.83 -9.35 7.34
N ALA A 67 2.02 -8.30 7.17
CA ALA A 67 0.81 -8.09 7.97
C ALA A 67 -0.22 -9.22 7.77
N LEU A 68 -1.02 -9.52 8.79
CA LEU A 68 -2.11 -10.50 8.67
C LEU A 68 -3.24 -9.93 7.79
N TYR A 69 -3.62 -8.68 8.00
CA TYR A 69 -4.56 -7.97 7.14
C TYR A 69 -4.01 -6.66 6.61
N CYS A 70 -4.20 -6.40 5.32
CA CYS A 70 -4.07 -5.06 4.75
C CYS A 70 -5.44 -4.59 4.29
N VAL A 71 -5.94 -3.51 4.89
CA VAL A 71 -7.27 -2.97 4.60
C VAL A 71 -7.12 -1.65 3.87
N PHE A 72 -7.54 -1.59 2.62
CA PHE A 72 -7.68 -0.35 1.88
C PHE A 72 -9.06 0.25 2.12
N ALA A 73 -9.10 1.55 2.42
CA ALA A 73 -10.35 2.31 2.47
C ALA A 73 -10.32 3.43 1.41
N ALA A 74 -11.31 3.45 0.52
CA ALA A 74 -11.44 4.45 -0.52
C ALA A 74 -12.91 4.83 -0.74
N CYS A 75 -13.17 6.14 -0.79
CA CYS A 75 -14.50 6.70 -1.01
C CYS A 75 -14.42 7.74 -2.13
N GLY A 76 -15.56 7.98 -2.79
CA GLY A 76 -15.70 9.00 -3.82
C GLY A 76 -15.46 8.50 -5.23
N LYS A 77 -16.23 9.06 -6.17
CA LYS A 77 -16.17 8.75 -7.61
C LYS A 77 -14.78 8.87 -8.21
N GLU A 78 -13.93 9.77 -7.72
CA GLU A 78 -12.56 9.96 -8.21
C GLU A 78 -11.64 8.75 -7.99
N LYS A 79 -12.05 7.79 -7.16
CA LYS A 79 -11.30 6.55 -6.90
C LYS A 79 -11.64 5.42 -7.86
N ALA A 80 -12.80 5.46 -8.51
CA ALA A 80 -13.37 4.33 -9.24
C ALA A 80 -12.46 3.77 -10.33
N ASP A 81 -11.89 4.64 -11.16
CA ASP A 81 -11.02 4.21 -12.25
C ASP A 81 -9.75 3.53 -11.72
N MET A 82 -9.17 4.07 -10.64
CA MET A 82 -7.97 3.49 -10.05
C MET A 82 -8.28 2.16 -9.31
N VAL A 83 -9.43 2.07 -8.66
CA VAL A 83 -9.91 0.82 -8.05
C VAL A 83 -10.04 -0.27 -9.11
N LYS A 84 -10.65 0.02 -10.27
CA LYS A 84 -10.74 -0.93 -11.39
C LYS A 84 -9.36 -1.39 -11.86
N ARG A 85 -8.43 -0.44 -12.05
CA ARG A 85 -7.07 -0.73 -12.50
C ARG A 85 -6.32 -1.68 -11.58
N ILE A 86 -6.56 -1.58 -10.27
CA ILE A 86 -5.92 -2.42 -9.25
C ILE A 86 -6.63 -3.76 -9.07
N LEU A 87 -7.96 -3.76 -8.97
CA LEU A 87 -8.73 -4.95 -8.58
C LEU A 87 -9.19 -5.83 -9.74
N VAL A 88 -9.34 -5.26 -10.93
CA VAL A 88 -9.87 -5.95 -12.12
C VAL A 88 -8.79 -6.09 -13.18
N ASP A 89 -8.14 -4.98 -13.52
CA ASP A 89 -7.13 -4.98 -14.58
C ASP A 89 -5.77 -5.50 -14.07
N GLU A 90 -5.59 -5.61 -12.75
CA GLU A 90 -4.35 -6.03 -12.06
C GLU A 90 -3.09 -5.33 -12.59
N GLU A 91 -3.20 -4.04 -12.92
CA GLU A 91 -2.05 -3.26 -13.38
C GLU A 91 -0.93 -3.27 -12.34
N ASP A 92 0.32 -3.28 -12.79
CA ASP A 92 1.50 -3.28 -11.93
C ASP A 92 1.69 -1.92 -11.24
N LEU A 93 0.89 -1.69 -10.19
CA LEU A 93 0.86 -0.49 -9.37
C LEU A 93 1.21 -0.83 -7.92
N PRO A 94 1.73 0.14 -7.13
CA PRO A 94 2.15 -0.12 -5.76
C PRO A 94 1.04 -0.72 -4.88
N ALA A 95 -0.20 -0.27 -5.02
CA ALA A 95 -1.34 -0.84 -4.29
C ALA A 95 -1.67 -2.29 -4.72
N THR A 96 -1.53 -2.65 -6.01
CA THR A 96 -1.69 -4.03 -6.51
C THR A 96 -0.64 -4.98 -5.93
N ARG A 97 0.55 -4.47 -5.63
CA ARG A 97 1.65 -5.25 -5.01
C ARG A 97 1.45 -5.55 -3.52
N VAL A 98 0.41 -4.98 -2.89
CA VAL A 98 0.08 -5.28 -1.50
C VAL A 98 -0.68 -6.60 -1.40
N ARG A 99 0.06 -7.62 -0.98
CA ARG A 99 -0.44 -8.98 -0.76
C ARG A 99 -0.13 -9.36 0.69
N ALA A 100 -1.08 -9.07 1.58
CA ALA A 100 -0.95 -9.41 2.99
C ALA A 100 -0.78 -10.91 3.18
N SER A 101 -0.11 -11.32 4.26
CA SER A 101 0.11 -12.74 4.59
C SER A 101 -1.17 -13.51 4.86
N GLY A 102 -2.23 -12.82 5.31
CA GLY A 102 -3.58 -13.35 5.41
C GLY A 102 -4.45 -12.85 4.26
N SER A 103 -5.07 -11.68 4.39
CA SER A 103 -5.98 -11.13 3.39
C SER A 103 -5.76 -9.64 3.14
N THR A 104 -5.76 -9.25 1.87
CA THR A 104 -5.92 -7.86 1.45
C THR A 104 -7.41 -7.59 1.23
N VAL A 105 -7.97 -6.60 1.93
CA VAL A 105 -9.40 -6.26 1.93
C VAL A 105 -9.59 -4.84 1.42
N TRP A 106 -10.61 -4.61 0.58
CA TRP A 106 -10.96 -3.30 0.08
C TRP A 106 -12.34 -2.90 0.59
N ILE A 107 -12.41 -1.78 1.31
CA ILE A 107 -13.63 -1.15 1.78
C ILE A 107 -13.88 0.05 0.89
N LEU A 108 -14.93 -0.04 0.07
CA LEU A 108 -15.29 0.94 -0.93
C LEU A 108 -16.69 1.47 -0.65
N ASP A 109 -16.89 2.78 -0.83
CA ASP A 109 -18.25 3.28 -0.99
C ASP A 109 -18.81 2.93 -2.38
N ARG A 110 -20.10 3.23 -2.60
CA ARG A 110 -20.77 2.91 -3.87
C ARG A 110 -20.11 3.60 -5.06
N GLU A 111 -19.62 4.82 -4.89
CA GLU A 111 -19.03 5.59 -5.99
C GLU A 111 -17.63 5.08 -6.36
N ALA A 112 -16.80 4.75 -5.37
CA ALA A 112 -15.48 4.16 -5.57
C ALA A 112 -15.56 2.73 -6.14
N GLY A 113 -16.59 1.97 -5.78
CA GLY A 113 -16.85 0.63 -6.30
C GLY A 113 -17.70 0.57 -7.58
N GLN A 114 -18.03 1.71 -8.20
CA GLN A 114 -18.97 1.75 -9.33
C GLN A 114 -18.39 1.16 -10.63
N ALA A 115 -17.06 1.16 -10.77
CA ALA A 115 -16.42 0.49 -11.88
C ALA A 115 -16.63 -1.00 -11.65
N LYS A 116 -17.38 -1.66 -12.54
CA LYS A 116 -17.80 -3.06 -12.42
C LYS A 116 -16.60 -3.94 -12.01
N LEU A 117 -16.51 -4.22 -10.72
CA LEU A 117 -15.66 -5.27 -10.15
C LEU A 117 -16.21 -6.64 -10.55
#